data_AF-A0AAN7DJ94-F1
#
_entry.id   AF-A0AAN7DJ94-F1
#
_cell.length_a   1.000
_cell.length_b   1.000
_cell.length_c   1.000
_cell.angle_alpha   90.00
_cell.angle_beta   90.00
_cell.angle_gamma   90.00
#
_symmetry.space_group_name_H-M   'P 1'
#
loop_
_entity.id
_entity.type
_entity.pdbx_description
1 polymer ?
#
loop_
_entity_poly.entity_id
_entity_poly.type
_entity_poly.pdbx_seq_one_letter_code
_entity_poly.pdbx_strand_id
1 'polypeptide(L)'
;MNIYAPATHSDRYAFYDQLLQQPLFQALLNNMHTADGMHNNYLATVPDAPSIVLGDFNYNFRQYRPPPTVASTNIYPQWLSHSVLTHYYQESTHELSQNPLVPTFRRNATLSTIDYMFMDPQLLDFRTDHFVHFVHSEWTDHALLSTQLTFANPDFASESAGIRPHEVWDQLEAFTYQVARTCSGRKAEWRRRLLYRLQSKRNKYLRLYKTTQIRNDRPPQIEAMIGHLQQELTDIQALRSGIKWREQGEKSAGFLKRLATQRTQQRDIPTLIYPISTTVCETTTDKQAAAAAYYDRLYTADAVDIDAIRYFADQIPDSEHPALCEPFTLDDLADAATRAPKQSSHGIDTTAQLMFSQNMDVLFWEHRCSHEHIDVLI
;
A
#
# COMPACT_ATOMS: atom_id res chain seq x y z
N MET A 1 -7.00 9.09 -9.48
CA MET A 1 -7.85 9.41 -10.64
C MET A 1 -6.92 9.72 -11.80
N ASN A 2 -7.17 9.14 -12.98
CA ASN A 2 -6.36 9.41 -14.17
C ASN A 2 -7.15 10.32 -15.14
N ILE A 3 -6.53 11.38 -15.65
CA ILE A 3 -7.09 12.40 -16.54
C ILE A 3 -6.38 12.30 -17.90
N TYR A 4 -7.17 12.23 -18.97
CA TYR A 4 -6.68 12.34 -20.34
C TYR A 4 -7.52 13.40 -21.05
N ALA A 5 -7.10 14.64 -20.90
CA ALA A 5 -7.80 15.78 -21.45
C ALA A 5 -7.49 15.91 -22.94
N PRO A 6 -8.46 16.28 -23.80
CA PRO A 6 -8.21 16.46 -25.23
C PRO A 6 -7.17 17.54 -25.55
N ALA A 7 -6.32 17.28 -26.56
CA ALA A 7 -5.32 18.23 -27.06
C ALA A 7 -5.95 19.47 -27.72
N THR A 8 -7.13 19.33 -28.32
CA THR A 8 -7.89 20.43 -28.92
C THR A 8 -8.54 21.31 -27.85
N HIS A 9 -8.36 22.63 -27.95
CA HIS A 9 -8.85 23.57 -26.94
C HIS A 9 -10.38 23.46 -26.74
N SER A 10 -11.18 23.43 -27.80
CA SER A 10 -12.65 23.32 -27.70
C SER A 10 -13.10 22.06 -26.94
N ASP A 11 -12.53 20.91 -27.29
CA ASP A 11 -12.95 19.62 -26.74
C ASP A 11 -12.49 19.47 -25.29
N ARG A 12 -11.38 20.12 -24.94
CA ARG A 12 -10.86 20.17 -23.58
C ARG A 12 -11.78 20.92 -22.63
N TYR A 13 -12.37 22.01 -23.06
CA TYR A 13 -13.33 22.75 -22.24
C TYR A 13 -14.59 21.91 -21.99
N ALA A 14 -15.11 21.25 -23.04
CA ALA A 14 -16.24 20.33 -22.90
C ALA A 14 -15.89 19.13 -21.99
N PHE A 15 -14.66 18.63 -22.08
CA PHE A 15 -14.16 17.57 -21.20
C PHE A 15 -14.15 18.02 -19.73
N TYR A 16 -13.59 19.19 -19.41
CA TYR A 16 -13.56 19.69 -18.03
C TYR A 16 -14.95 20.05 -17.51
N ASP A 17 -15.84 20.52 -18.37
CA ASP A 17 -17.24 20.71 -18.01
C ASP A 17 -17.87 19.38 -17.55
N GLN A 18 -17.77 18.33 -18.37
CA GLN A 18 -18.26 17.00 -18.01
C GLN A 18 -17.56 16.40 -16.79
N LEU A 19 -16.26 16.67 -16.63
CA LEU A 19 -15.48 16.22 -15.47
C LEU A 19 -16.02 16.81 -14.18
N LEU A 20 -16.30 18.11 -14.18
CA LEU A 20 -16.82 18.82 -13.02
C LEU A 20 -18.24 18.38 -12.66
N GLN A 21 -19.04 17.89 -13.61
CA GLN A 21 -20.36 17.31 -13.32
C GLN A 21 -20.29 15.98 -12.54
N GLN A 22 -19.12 15.36 -12.38
CA GLN A 22 -19.03 14.12 -11.60
C GLN A 22 -19.31 14.38 -10.11
N PRO A 23 -19.99 13.45 -9.40
CA PRO A 23 -20.37 13.65 -8.00
C PRO A 23 -19.20 14.04 -7.08
N LEU A 24 -18.01 13.50 -7.36
CA LEU A 24 -16.77 13.85 -6.68
C LEU A 24 -16.45 15.35 -6.76
N PHE A 25 -16.42 15.92 -7.97
CA PHE A 25 -16.05 17.32 -8.16
C PHE A 25 -17.16 18.25 -7.66
N GLN A 26 -18.42 17.83 -7.77
CA GLN A 26 -19.54 18.58 -7.16
C GLN A 26 -19.40 18.63 -5.63
N ALA A 27 -18.98 17.56 -4.97
CA ALA A 27 -18.71 17.56 -3.53
C ALA A 27 -17.53 18.49 -3.16
N LEU A 28 -16.44 18.43 -3.92
CA LEU A 28 -15.29 19.33 -3.74
C LEU A 28 -15.68 20.81 -3.92
N LEU A 29 -16.46 21.11 -4.94
CA LEU A 29 -16.91 22.48 -5.21
C LEU A 29 -17.85 23.01 -4.13
N ASN A 30 -18.80 22.19 -3.67
CA ASN A 30 -19.70 22.59 -2.60
C ASN A 30 -18.94 22.91 -1.30
N ASN A 31 -17.90 22.14 -0.98
CA ASN A 31 -17.06 22.37 0.18
C ASN A 31 -16.13 23.59 0.04
N MET A 32 -15.73 23.94 -1.19
CA MET A 32 -15.02 25.20 -1.45
C MET A 32 -15.89 26.43 -1.20
N HIS A 33 -17.19 26.35 -1.49
CA HIS A 33 -18.12 27.48 -1.37
C HIS A 33 -18.63 27.74 0.06
N THR A 34 -18.57 26.75 0.96
CA THR A 34 -19.07 26.84 2.34
C THR A 34 -18.04 27.33 3.36
N ALA A 35 -16.79 27.54 2.94
CA ALA A 35 -15.71 27.98 3.83
C ALA A 35 -15.73 29.50 4.08
N ASP A 36 -16.61 29.93 4.99
CA ASP A 36 -16.46 31.21 5.69
C ASP A 36 -15.23 31.10 6.63
N GLY A 37 -14.08 31.58 6.15
CA GLY A 37 -12.98 32.05 7.00
C GLY A 37 -12.07 31.05 7.72
N MET A 38 -12.37 29.74 7.80
CA MET A 38 -11.43 28.74 8.35
C MET A 38 -10.89 27.80 7.27
N HIS A 39 -9.57 27.80 7.13
CA HIS A 39 -8.74 27.07 6.16
C HIS A 39 -8.82 25.54 6.34
N ASN A 40 -9.95 24.92 6.07
CA ASN A 40 -10.08 23.46 6.06
C ASN A 40 -9.77 22.92 4.65
N ASN A 41 -8.51 22.98 4.23
CA ASN A 41 -8.00 22.36 2.98
C ASN A 41 -7.96 20.81 3.06
N TYR A 42 -8.82 20.19 3.87
CA TYR A 42 -8.74 18.76 4.17
C TYR A 42 -9.62 17.95 3.23
N LEU A 43 -8.98 17.22 2.32
CA LEU A 43 -9.61 16.18 1.48
C LEU A 43 -10.36 15.12 2.31
N ALA A 44 -9.95 14.90 3.56
CA ALA A 44 -10.60 13.99 4.50
C ALA A 44 -12.10 14.29 4.75
N THR A 45 -12.53 15.53 4.51
CA THR A 45 -13.93 15.96 4.64
C THR A 45 -14.78 15.66 3.41
N VAL A 46 -14.17 15.20 2.31
CA VAL A 46 -14.83 14.91 1.04
C VAL A 46 -14.91 13.40 0.84
N PRO A 47 -16.10 12.79 0.96
CA PRO A 47 -16.28 11.36 0.72
C PRO A 47 -15.82 10.98 -0.69
N ASP A 48 -15.14 9.83 -0.81
CA ASP A 48 -14.66 9.28 -2.08
C ASP A 48 -13.65 10.13 -2.86
N ALA A 49 -13.04 11.14 -2.23
CA ALA A 49 -11.97 11.90 -2.87
C ALA A 49 -10.76 11.00 -3.21
N PRO A 50 -10.25 11.05 -4.45
CA PRO A 50 -9.06 10.29 -4.83
C PRO A 50 -7.86 10.88 -4.09
N SER A 51 -6.99 10.04 -3.54
CA SER A 51 -5.78 10.56 -2.87
C SER A 51 -4.69 11.01 -3.85
N ILE A 52 -4.82 10.65 -5.13
CA ILE A 52 -3.90 11.04 -6.21
C ILE A 52 -4.73 11.35 -7.46
N VAL A 53 -4.46 12.45 -8.14
CA VAL A 53 -4.99 12.83 -9.46
C VAL A 53 -3.83 12.99 -10.43
N LEU A 54 -3.79 12.26 -11.53
CA LEU A 54 -2.65 12.26 -12.45
C LEU A 54 -3.09 12.15 -13.91
N GLY A 55 -2.18 12.37 -14.85
CA GLY A 55 -2.38 12.07 -16.27
C GLY A 55 -1.98 13.23 -17.19
N ASP A 56 -2.43 13.14 -18.45
CA ASP A 56 -2.20 14.14 -19.49
C ASP A 56 -3.32 15.20 -19.46
N PHE A 57 -2.95 16.42 -19.05
CA PHE A 57 -3.85 17.55 -18.98
C PHE A 57 -3.90 18.32 -20.30
N ASN A 58 -2.95 18.08 -21.21
CA ASN A 58 -2.79 18.75 -22.51
C ASN A 58 -2.58 20.28 -22.44
N TYR A 59 -2.37 20.87 -21.27
CA TYR A 59 -1.89 22.26 -21.08
C TYR A 59 -0.79 22.33 -20.04
N ASN A 60 0.01 23.40 -20.12
CA ASN A 60 0.92 23.76 -19.05
C ASN A 60 0.13 24.29 -17.85
N PHE A 61 0.07 23.50 -16.78
CA PHE A 61 -0.70 23.81 -15.59
C PHE A 61 -0.18 25.06 -14.87
N ARG A 62 1.15 25.22 -14.73
CA ARG A 62 1.74 26.39 -14.04
C ARG A 62 1.60 27.70 -14.83
N GLN A 63 1.57 27.61 -16.16
CA GLN A 63 1.42 28.77 -17.03
C GLN A 63 -0.03 29.01 -17.46
N TYR A 64 -0.98 28.21 -16.95
CA TYR A 64 -2.38 28.38 -17.29
C TYR A 64 -2.87 29.74 -16.79
N ARG A 65 -3.37 30.54 -17.74
CA ARG A 65 -4.06 31.79 -17.46
C ARG A 65 -5.50 31.65 -17.95
N PRO A 66 -6.50 31.92 -17.10
CA PRO A 66 -7.87 31.95 -17.58
C PRO A 66 -8.00 33.06 -18.65
N PRO A 67 -8.80 32.84 -19.71
CA PRO A 67 -9.09 33.89 -20.68
C PRO A 67 -9.65 35.13 -19.98
N PRO A 68 -9.34 36.35 -20.44
CA PRO A 68 -9.90 37.57 -19.87
C PRO A 68 -11.43 37.49 -19.94
N THR A 69 -12.08 37.62 -18.78
CA THR A 69 -13.53 37.56 -18.63
C THR A 69 -14.20 38.70 -19.41
N VAL A 70 -14.71 38.39 -20.60
CA VAL A 70 -15.58 39.30 -21.36
C VAL A 70 -17.00 39.10 -20.84
N ALA A 71 -17.42 39.96 -19.93
CA ALA A 71 -18.80 40.16 -19.45
C ALA A 71 -19.66 38.89 -19.17
N SER A 72 -20.04 38.74 -17.90
CA SER A 72 -21.09 37.85 -17.34
C SER A 72 -20.74 36.39 -17.05
N THR A 73 -20.74 36.08 -15.75
CA THR A 73 -21.17 34.85 -15.04
C THR A 73 -20.62 33.47 -15.41
N ASN A 74 -19.93 33.26 -16.53
CA ASN A 74 -19.43 31.94 -16.92
C ASN A 74 -18.00 31.72 -16.42
N ILE A 75 -17.88 31.01 -15.28
CA ILE A 75 -16.60 30.46 -14.84
C ILE A 75 -16.18 29.39 -15.83
N TYR A 76 -14.98 29.53 -16.41
CA TYR A 76 -14.46 28.54 -17.36
C TYR A 76 -14.26 27.18 -16.68
N PRO A 77 -14.83 26.08 -17.19
CA PRO A 77 -14.72 24.75 -16.58
C PRO A 77 -13.27 24.30 -16.34
N GLN A 78 -12.37 24.57 -17.29
CA GLN A 78 -10.95 24.27 -17.12
C GLN A 78 -10.32 25.08 -15.97
N TRP A 79 -10.70 26.35 -15.79
CA TRP A 79 -10.24 27.16 -14.66
C TRP A 79 -10.79 26.67 -13.32
N LEU A 80 -12.05 26.24 -13.29
CA LEU A 80 -12.65 25.71 -12.07
C LEU A 80 -12.01 24.37 -11.68
N SER A 81 -11.76 23.49 -12.64
CA SER A 81 -10.99 22.26 -12.42
C SER A 81 -9.56 22.55 -11.96
N HIS A 82 -8.89 23.54 -12.54
CA HIS A 82 -7.57 23.98 -12.10
C HIS A 82 -7.60 24.45 -10.64
N SER A 83 -8.58 25.29 -10.29
CA SER A 83 -8.77 25.83 -8.94
C SER A 83 -9.02 24.73 -7.91
N VAL A 84 -9.88 23.75 -8.21
CA VAL A 84 -10.15 22.60 -7.34
C VAL A 84 -8.86 21.82 -7.06
N LEU A 85 -8.06 21.56 -8.10
CA LEU A 85 -6.81 20.81 -7.94
C LEU A 85 -5.80 21.60 -7.11
N THR A 86 -5.62 22.89 -7.34
CA THR A 86 -4.70 23.73 -6.55
C THR A 86 -5.17 23.97 -5.11
N HIS A 87 -6.46 23.84 -4.83
CA HIS A 87 -7.02 24.09 -3.51
C HIS A 87 -6.91 22.87 -2.59
N TYR A 88 -7.19 21.67 -3.14
CA TYR A 88 -7.24 20.44 -2.34
C TYR A 88 -6.02 19.54 -2.49
N TYR A 89 -5.25 19.69 -3.57
CA TYR A 89 -4.13 18.82 -3.88
C TYR A 89 -2.86 19.63 -4.05
N GLN A 90 -1.73 18.93 -3.94
CA GLN A 90 -0.41 19.49 -4.18
C GLN A 90 0.27 18.71 -5.31
N GLU A 91 0.87 19.44 -6.24
CA GLU A 91 1.57 18.85 -7.37
C GLU A 91 2.83 18.14 -6.85
N SER A 92 3.09 16.92 -7.30
CA SER A 92 4.04 16.01 -6.67
C SER A 92 5.26 15.69 -7.54
N THR A 93 5.23 16.04 -8.82
CA THR A 93 6.23 15.63 -9.82
C THR A 93 7.26 16.71 -10.18
N HIS A 94 7.00 17.99 -9.88
CA HIS A 94 7.89 19.09 -10.30
C HIS A 94 8.21 20.10 -9.18
N GLU A 95 7.97 19.75 -7.90
CA GLU A 95 8.15 20.69 -6.78
C GLU A 95 9.59 21.18 -6.59
N LEU A 96 10.59 20.36 -6.92
CA LEU A 96 12.00 20.73 -6.76
C LEU A 96 12.58 21.54 -7.94
N SER A 97 11.89 21.62 -9.07
CA SER A 97 12.36 22.36 -10.24
C SER A 97 11.74 23.75 -10.33
N GLN A 98 12.47 24.73 -9.79
CA GLN A 98 12.18 26.15 -9.95
C GLN A 98 12.62 26.62 -11.34
N ASN A 99 11.77 26.38 -12.36
CA ASN A 99 11.83 26.92 -13.72
C ASN A 99 13.17 26.81 -14.51
N PRO A 100 13.16 26.24 -15.73
CA PRO A 100 11.99 25.68 -16.43
C PRO A 100 11.55 24.34 -15.82
N LEU A 101 10.25 24.06 -15.91
CA LEU A 101 9.71 22.74 -15.58
C LEU A 101 10.39 21.67 -16.42
N VAL A 102 10.60 20.48 -15.84
CA VAL A 102 11.03 19.32 -16.61
C VAL A 102 9.94 19.01 -17.65
N PRO A 103 10.29 18.96 -18.95
CA PRO A 103 9.31 18.68 -19.99
C PRO A 103 8.84 17.23 -19.89
N THR A 104 7.54 17.04 -20.06
CA THR A 104 6.89 15.73 -20.01
C THR A 104 6.38 15.25 -21.36
N PHE A 105 6.40 16.12 -22.37
CA PHE A 105 6.03 15.81 -23.74
C PHE A 105 7.05 16.38 -24.72
N ARG A 106 7.36 15.61 -25.77
CA ARG A 106 8.24 16.03 -26.85
C ARG A 106 7.62 15.75 -28.22
N ARG A 107 7.52 16.77 -29.05
CA ARG A 107 7.17 16.60 -30.46
C ARG A 107 8.20 17.32 -31.32
N ASN A 108 8.95 16.56 -32.11
CA ASN A 108 10.05 17.09 -32.93
C ASN A 108 11.04 17.89 -32.04
N ALA A 109 11.22 19.18 -32.34
CA ALA A 109 12.06 20.09 -31.57
C ALA A 109 11.32 20.81 -30.41
N THR A 110 10.02 20.55 -30.23
CA THR A 110 9.21 21.21 -29.19
C THR A 110 9.09 20.34 -27.96
N LEU A 111 9.30 20.95 -26.79
CA LEU A 111 9.18 20.33 -25.48
C LEU A 111 8.13 21.09 -24.67
N SER A 112 7.24 20.37 -23.99
CA SER A 112 6.23 20.97 -23.12
C SER A 112 6.00 20.13 -21.87
N THR A 113 5.51 20.76 -20.81
CA THR A 113 5.04 20.07 -19.61
C THR A 113 3.51 20.07 -19.63
N ILE A 114 2.91 18.91 -19.87
CA ILE A 114 1.45 18.73 -19.96
C ILE A 114 0.93 17.59 -19.08
N ASP A 115 1.82 16.70 -18.67
CA ASP A 115 1.56 15.63 -17.72
C ASP A 115 1.88 16.07 -16.29
N TYR A 116 0.97 15.76 -15.35
CA TYR A 116 1.11 16.14 -13.95
C TYR A 116 0.59 15.04 -13.04
N MET A 117 1.15 14.97 -11.83
CA MET A 117 0.64 14.16 -10.73
C MET A 117 0.39 15.06 -9.52
N PHE A 118 -0.86 15.11 -9.07
CA PHE A 118 -1.34 15.79 -7.88
C PHE A 118 -1.66 14.77 -6.79
N MET A 119 -1.29 15.07 -5.56
CA MET A 119 -1.51 14.22 -4.40
C MET A 119 -2.25 14.97 -3.29
N ASP A 120 -2.95 14.20 -2.46
CA ASP A 120 -3.38 14.67 -1.16
C ASP A 120 -2.14 15.17 -0.39
N PRO A 121 -2.17 16.37 0.19
CA PRO A 121 -1.05 16.90 0.96
C PRO A 121 -0.56 15.93 2.04
N GLN A 122 -1.44 15.13 2.65
CA GLN A 122 -1.06 14.13 3.66
C GLN A 122 -0.24 12.97 3.09
N LEU A 123 -0.30 12.72 1.78
CA LEU A 123 0.53 11.70 1.13
C LEU A 123 1.94 12.18 0.84
N LEU A 124 2.17 13.49 0.77
CA LEU A 124 3.49 14.05 0.46
C LEU A 124 4.51 13.79 1.57
N ASP A 125 4.07 13.69 2.83
CA ASP A 125 4.93 13.34 3.96
C ASP A 125 5.56 11.94 3.82
N PHE A 126 4.95 11.08 3.01
CA PHE A 126 5.45 9.74 2.71
C PHE A 126 6.28 9.69 1.43
N ARG A 127 6.37 10.77 0.66
CA ARG A 127 7.10 10.77 -0.61
C ARG A 127 8.60 10.80 -0.36
N THR A 128 9.29 9.76 -0.81
CA THR A 128 10.75 9.63 -0.68
C THR A 128 11.50 9.99 -1.96
N ASP A 129 10.89 9.77 -3.12
CA ASP A 129 11.51 10.07 -4.40
C ASP A 129 10.46 10.41 -5.48
N HIS A 130 10.90 11.10 -6.53
CA HIS A 130 10.15 11.29 -7.76
C HIS A 130 11.09 11.56 -8.92
N PHE A 131 10.72 11.09 -10.11
CA PHE A 131 11.46 11.42 -11.33
C PHE A 131 10.56 11.54 -12.55
N VAL A 132 11.08 12.27 -13.53
CA VAL A 132 10.50 12.43 -14.87
C VAL A 132 11.56 11.98 -15.87
N HIS A 133 11.26 10.93 -16.64
CA HIS A 133 12.23 10.35 -17.56
C HIS A 133 11.60 10.01 -18.92
N PHE A 134 12.18 10.51 -20.01
CA PHE A 134 11.76 10.11 -21.35
C PHE A 134 12.20 8.68 -21.65
N VAL A 135 11.23 7.82 -21.94
CA VAL A 135 11.50 6.48 -22.49
C VAL A 135 11.86 6.57 -23.98
N HIS A 136 12.06 5.44 -24.65
CA HIS A 136 12.45 5.43 -26.06
C HIS A 136 11.43 6.20 -26.94
N SER A 137 11.91 7.06 -27.84
CA SER A 137 11.04 7.97 -28.64
C SER A 137 10.15 7.26 -29.64
N GLU A 138 10.46 6.02 -29.98
CA GLU A 138 9.59 5.19 -30.83
C GLU A 138 8.38 4.64 -30.07
N TRP A 139 8.38 4.66 -28.74
CA TRP A 139 7.31 4.10 -27.92
C TRP A 139 6.30 5.16 -27.52
N THR A 140 6.78 6.34 -27.13
CA THR A 140 5.94 7.47 -26.77
C THR A 140 6.72 8.79 -26.87
N ASP A 141 5.98 9.84 -27.19
CA ASP A 141 6.38 11.24 -27.09
C ASP A 141 6.23 11.80 -25.67
N HIS A 142 5.67 11.04 -24.73
CA HIS A 142 5.55 11.41 -23.32
C HIS A 142 6.69 10.87 -22.45
N ALA A 143 6.94 11.54 -21.33
CA ALA A 143 7.85 11.10 -20.28
C ALA A 143 7.11 10.19 -19.28
N LEU A 144 7.85 9.24 -18.72
CA LEU A 144 7.42 8.47 -17.56
C LEU A 144 7.49 9.38 -16.33
N LEU A 145 6.36 9.52 -15.63
CA LEU A 145 6.29 10.18 -14.32
C LEU A 145 6.24 9.09 -13.26
N SER A 146 7.15 9.16 -12.29
CA SER A 146 7.22 8.22 -11.19
C SER A 146 7.35 8.94 -9.84
N THR A 147 6.76 8.33 -8.83
CA THR A 147 6.82 8.78 -7.44
C THR A 147 6.93 7.57 -6.54
N GLN A 148 7.77 7.68 -5.52
CA GLN A 148 7.94 6.65 -4.51
C GLN A 148 7.37 7.14 -3.20
N LEU A 149 6.52 6.32 -2.60
CA LEU A 149 5.95 6.55 -1.28
C LEU A 149 6.49 5.48 -0.32
N THR A 150 7.09 5.93 0.77
CA THR A 150 7.55 5.08 1.87
C THR A 150 6.70 5.38 3.10
N PHE A 151 5.86 4.43 3.48
CA PHE A 151 4.95 4.57 4.61
C PHE A 151 5.59 4.23 5.97
N ALA A 152 6.87 3.81 5.98
CA ALA A 152 7.66 3.58 7.18
C ALA A 152 8.74 4.67 7.28
N ASN A 153 8.50 5.71 8.08
CA ASN A 153 9.48 6.77 8.27
C ASN A 153 10.40 6.45 9.47
N PRO A 154 11.72 6.31 9.27
CA PRO A 154 12.68 6.13 10.38
C PRO A 154 12.77 7.35 11.30
N ASP A 155 12.34 8.54 10.87
CA ASP A 155 12.44 9.78 11.66
C ASP A 155 11.35 9.89 12.75
N PHE A 156 10.28 9.07 12.71
CA PHE A 156 9.35 8.95 13.85
C PHE A 156 10.01 8.39 15.11
N ALA A 157 11.18 7.74 14.98
CA ALA A 157 11.98 7.32 16.12
C ALA A 157 12.73 8.48 16.81
N SER A 158 12.90 9.63 16.14
CA SER A 158 13.71 10.75 16.65
C SER A 158 12.92 11.80 17.44
N GLU A 159 11.63 12.00 17.13
CA GLU A 159 10.75 12.94 17.87
C GLU A 159 9.99 12.28 19.03
N SER A 160 10.06 10.96 19.16
CA SER A 160 9.31 10.18 20.16
C SER A 160 10.16 9.83 21.39
N ALA A 161 10.79 10.82 22.02
CA ALA A 161 11.62 10.65 23.23
C ALA A 161 10.86 10.15 24.49
N GLY A 162 9.66 9.57 24.34
CA GLY A 162 8.88 8.98 25.43
C GLY A 162 7.85 7.91 25.00
N ILE A 163 7.77 7.54 23.73
CA ILE A 163 6.85 6.47 23.26
C ILE A 163 7.67 5.20 23.13
N ARG A 164 7.19 4.09 23.68
CA ARG A 164 7.93 2.82 23.61
C ARG A 164 7.95 2.36 22.14
N PRO A 165 9.06 1.83 21.61
CA PRO A 165 9.18 1.47 20.19
C PRO A 165 8.05 0.57 19.66
N HIS A 166 7.45 -0.27 20.51
CA HIS A 166 6.31 -1.11 20.15
C HIS A 166 5.01 -0.31 19.93
N GLU A 167 4.77 0.77 20.67
CA GLU A 167 3.57 1.61 20.49
C GLU A 167 3.62 2.42 19.19
N VAL A 168 4.83 2.82 18.75
CA VAL A 168 5.04 3.42 17.43
C VAL A 168 4.79 2.39 16.33
N TRP A 169 5.28 1.16 16.53
CA TRP A 169 5.07 0.05 15.61
C TRP A 169 3.58 -0.32 15.49
N ASP A 170 2.86 -0.42 16.61
CA ASP A 170 1.43 -0.74 16.64
C ASP A 170 0.59 0.34 15.94
N GLN A 171 0.93 1.62 16.13
CA GLN A 171 0.28 2.74 15.45
C GLN A 171 0.55 2.71 13.94
N LEU A 172 1.78 2.41 13.54
CA LEU A 172 2.17 2.26 12.15
C LEU A 172 1.45 1.07 11.49
N GLU A 173 1.38 -0.08 12.15
CA GLU A 173 0.64 -1.24 11.66
C GLU A 173 -0.85 -0.93 11.52
N ALA A 174 -1.46 -0.28 12.52
CA ALA A 174 -2.87 0.09 12.48
C ALA A 174 -3.19 1.06 11.33
N PHE A 175 -2.37 2.10 11.15
CA PHE A 175 -2.52 3.06 10.06
C PHE A 175 -2.30 2.39 8.69
N THR A 176 -1.24 1.62 8.54
CA THR A 176 -0.94 0.86 7.31
C THR A 176 -2.09 -0.07 6.96
N TYR A 177 -2.64 -0.78 7.95
CA TYR A 177 -3.79 -1.64 7.77
C TYR A 177 -5.03 -0.86 7.29
N GLN A 178 -5.28 0.32 7.85
CA GLN A 178 -6.42 1.17 7.47
C GLN A 178 -6.29 1.71 6.03
N VAL A 179 -5.10 2.16 5.64
CA VAL A 179 -4.79 2.62 4.28
C VAL A 179 -4.93 1.46 3.29
N ALA A 180 -4.26 0.33 3.56
CA ALA A 180 -4.32 -0.86 2.72
C ALA A 180 -5.76 -1.37 2.54
N ARG A 181 -6.57 -1.36 3.60
CA ARG A 181 -7.99 -1.74 3.56
C ARG A 181 -8.81 -0.78 2.69
N THR A 182 -8.58 0.52 2.83
CA THR A 182 -9.31 1.56 2.08
C THR A 182 -8.97 1.52 0.59
N CYS A 183 -7.68 1.46 0.25
CA CYS A 183 -7.20 1.31 -1.12
C CYS A 183 -7.69 0.00 -1.75
N SER A 184 -7.63 -1.11 -1.01
CA SER A 184 -8.14 -2.40 -1.47
C SER A 184 -9.64 -2.38 -1.72
N GLY A 185 -10.42 -1.74 -0.85
CA GLY A 185 -11.86 -1.56 -1.02
C GLY A 185 -12.20 -0.74 -2.28
N ARG A 186 -11.52 0.40 -2.46
CA ARG A 186 -11.67 1.27 -3.65
C ARG A 186 -11.29 0.53 -4.94
N LYS A 187 -10.17 -0.23 -4.94
CA LYS A 187 -9.72 -1.01 -6.11
C LYS A 187 -10.70 -2.15 -6.43
N ALA A 188 -11.29 -2.79 -5.43
CA ALA A 188 -12.33 -3.81 -5.61
C ALA A 188 -13.62 -3.23 -6.22
N GLU A 189 -14.05 -2.05 -5.76
CA GLU A 189 -15.18 -1.31 -6.33
C GLU A 189 -14.93 -0.93 -7.79
N TRP A 190 -13.76 -0.37 -8.09
CA TRP A 190 -13.35 0.00 -9.45
C TRP A 190 -13.39 -1.19 -10.41
N ARG A 191 -12.81 -2.34 -10.02
CA ARG A 191 -12.84 -3.56 -10.85
C ARG A 191 -14.28 -4.01 -11.15
N ARG A 192 -15.17 -3.94 -10.16
CA ARG A 192 -16.58 -4.30 -10.32
C ARG A 192 -17.31 -3.38 -11.31
N ARG A 193 -17.12 -2.06 -11.17
CA ARG A 193 -17.72 -1.05 -12.06
C ARG A 193 -17.17 -1.16 -13.48
N LEU A 194 -15.85 -1.35 -13.62
CA LEU A 194 -15.22 -1.50 -14.92
C LEU A 194 -15.68 -2.78 -15.64
N LEU A 195 -15.75 -3.91 -14.93
CA LEU A 195 -16.27 -5.15 -15.47
C LEU A 195 -17.71 -4.97 -15.99
N TYR A 196 -18.58 -4.34 -15.20
CA TYR A 196 -19.96 -4.03 -15.62
C TYR A 196 -20.02 -3.13 -16.86
N ARG A 197 -19.18 -2.09 -16.92
CA ARG A 197 -19.11 -1.18 -18.08
C ARG A 197 -18.62 -1.89 -19.34
N LEU A 198 -17.58 -2.72 -19.24
CA LEU A 198 -17.04 -3.48 -20.37
C LEU A 198 -18.05 -4.52 -20.88
N GLN A 199 -18.73 -5.23 -19.97
CA GLN A 199 -19.81 -6.16 -20.33
C GLN A 199 -20.98 -5.43 -21.01
N SER A 200 -21.37 -4.27 -20.51
CA SER A 200 -22.43 -3.44 -21.10
C SER A 200 -22.01 -2.91 -22.48
N LYS A 201 -20.77 -2.47 -22.63
CA LYS A 201 -20.19 -2.02 -23.91
C LYS A 201 -20.16 -3.16 -24.92
N ARG A 202 -19.68 -4.34 -24.53
CA ARG A 202 -19.72 -5.58 -25.33
C ARG A 202 -21.12 -5.91 -25.82
N ASN A 203 -22.11 -5.90 -24.93
CA ASN A 203 -23.51 -6.15 -25.28
C ASN A 203 -24.09 -5.08 -26.22
N LYS A 204 -23.72 -3.80 -26.04
CA LYS A 204 -24.11 -2.72 -26.96
C LYS A 204 -23.54 -2.94 -28.36
N TYR A 205 -22.26 -3.31 -28.47
CA TYR A 205 -21.63 -3.59 -29.77
C TYR A 205 -22.29 -4.78 -30.48
N LEU A 206 -22.59 -5.86 -29.75
CA LEU A 206 -23.27 -7.03 -30.31
C LEU A 206 -24.71 -6.73 -30.75
N ARG A 207 -25.40 -5.78 -30.12
CA ARG A 207 -26.76 -5.38 -30.48
C ARG A 207 -26.81 -4.44 -31.69
N LEU A 208 -25.91 -3.45 -31.74
CA LEU A 208 -25.93 -2.38 -32.76
C LEU A 208 -25.24 -2.77 -34.07
N TYR A 209 -24.24 -3.64 -34.04
CA TYR A 209 -23.37 -3.94 -35.19
C TYR A 209 -23.52 -5.41 -35.63
N LYS A 210 -24.75 -5.88 -35.87
CA LYS A 210 -25.02 -7.30 -36.18
C LYS A 210 -24.33 -7.80 -37.48
N THR A 211 -24.10 -6.92 -38.45
CA THR A 211 -23.70 -7.25 -39.83
C THR A 211 -22.52 -6.43 -40.37
N THR A 212 -21.78 -5.70 -39.53
CA THR A 212 -20.66 -4.84 -39.96
C THR A 212 -19.29 -5.39 -39.56
N GLN A 213 -18.26 -5.05 -40.32
CA GLN A 213 -16.84 -5.40 -40.07
C GLN A 213 -16.37 -4.98 -38.65
N ILE A 214 -16.97 -3.91 -38.11
CA ILE A 214 -16.83 -3.42 -36.73
C ILE A 214 -17.12 -4.51 -35.67
N ARG A 215 -17.97 -5.49 -35.99
CA ARG A 215 -18.28 -6.66 -35.14
C ARG A 215 -17.10 -7.61 -34.98
N ASN A 216 -16.22 -7.70 -35.98
CA ASN A 216 -15.11 -8.64 -35.96
C ASN A 216 -13.88 -8.04 -35.26
N ASP A 217 -13.70 -6.71 -35.30
CA ASP A 217 -12.46 -6.08 -34.83
C ASP A 217 -12.53 -5.60 -33.37
N ARG A 218 -13.65 -5.00 -32.94
CA ARG A 218 -13.75 -4.34 -31.62
C ARG A 218 -14.20 -5.24 -30.46
N PRO A 219 -15.15 -6.17 -30.61
CA PRO A 219 -15.54 -7.08 -29.54
C PRO A 219 -14.40 -7.94 -28.98
N PRO A 220 -13.47 -8.51 -29.78
CA PRO A 220 -12.35 -9.30 -29.24
C PRO A 220 -11.45 -8.51 -28.28
N GLN A 221 -11.21 -7.22 -28.55
CA GLN A 221 -10.43 -6.34 -27.66
C GLN A 221 -11.13 -6.14 -26.32
N ILE A 222 -12.45 -5.94 -26.33
CA ILE A 222 -13.25 -5.80 -25.10
C ILE A 222 -13.29 -7.12 -24.32
N GLU A 223 -13.42 -8.27 -25.01
CA GLU A 223 -13.37 -9.60 -24.40
C GLU A 223 -12.00 -9.87 -23.76
N ALA A 224 -10.89 -9.44 -24.39
CA ALA A 224 -9.55 -9.55 -23.81
C ALA A 224 -9.42 -8.72 -22.52
N MET A 225 -9.95 -7.49 -22.49
CA MET A 225 -9.97 -6.65 -21.28
C MET A 225 -10.85 -7.24 -20.17
N ILE A 226 -11.99 -7.84 -20.52
CA ILE A 226 -12.86 -8.58 -19.58
C ILE A 226 -12.11 -9.78 -19.02
N GLY A 227 -11.45 -10.56 -19.86
CA GLY A 227 -10.66 -11.72 -19.47
C GLY A 227 -9.53 -11.37 -18.51
N HIS A 228 -8.79 -10.29 -18.79
CA HIS A 228 -7.74 -9.78 -17.89
C HIS A 228 -8.30 -9.43 -16.51
N LEU A 229 -9.41 -8.67 -16.45
CA LEU A 229 -10.04 -8.29 -15.19
C LEU A 229 -10.59 -9.50 -14.41
N GLN A 230 -11.13 -10.50 -15.10
CA GLN A 230 -11.61 -11.73 -14.47
C GLN A 230 -10.47 -12.59 -13.92
N GLN A 231 -9.32 -12.63 -14.62
CA GLN A 231 -8.12 -13.30 -14.14
C GLN A 231 -7.57 -12.60 -12.88
N GLU A 232 -7.46 -11.28 -12.86
CA GLU A 232 -7.05 -10.54 -11.65
C GLU A 232 -7.97 -10.81 -10.45
N LEU A 233 -9.29 -10.88 -10.67
CA LEU A 233 -10.25 -11.18 -9.61
C LEU A 233 -10.06 -12.60 -9.06
N THR A 234 -9.74 -13.54 -9.94
CA THR A 234 -9.45 -14.94 -9.58
C THR A 234 -8.17 -15.01 -8.76
N ASP A 235 -7.12 -14.30 -9.17
CA ASP A 235 -5.83 -14.27 -8.48
C ASP A 235 -5.97 -13.67 -7.06
N ILE A 236 -6.74 -12.59 -6.91
CA ILE A 236 -7.05 -12.00 -5.60
C ILE A 236 -7.80 -12.98 -4.71
N GLN A 237 -8.77 -13.71 -5.27
CA GLN A 237 -9.51 -14.72 -4.50
C GLN A 237 -8.63 -15.91 -4.14
N ALA A 238 -7.69 -16.31 -5.00
CA ALA A 238 -6.71 -17.34 -4.73
C ALA A 238 -5.78 -16.91 -3.57
N LEU A 239 -5.28 -15.67 -3.60
CA LEU A 239 -4.48 -15.08 -2.51
C LEU A 239 -5.27 -15.07 -1.19
N ARG A 240 -6.52 -14.60 -1.21
CA ARG A 240 -7.39 -14.60 -0.01
C ARG A 240 -7.74 -15.99 0.49
N SER A 241 -7.84 -16.96 -0.42
CA SER A 241 -8.04 -18.35 -0.05
C SER A 241 -6.80 -18.97 0.58
N GLY A 242 -5.64 -18.31 0.54
CA GLY A 242 -4.38 -18.77 1.15
C GLY A 242 -3.86 -20.08 0.54
N ILE A 243 -4.21 -20.36 -0.71
CA ILE A 243 -3.70 -21.51 -1.46
C ILE A 243 -2.37 -21.08 -2.09
N LYS A 244 -1.27 -21.68 -1.65
CA LYS A 244 0.06 -21.50 -2.29
C LYS A 244 0.21 -22.27 -3.61
N TRP A 245 -0.79 -23.06 -4.03
CA TRP A 245 -0.61 -24.04 -5.09
C TRP A 245 -1.42 -23.83 -6.37
N ARG A 246 -0.68 -23.72 -7.48
CA ARG A 246 -1.11 -23.86 -8.87
C ARG A 246 -1.33 -25.32 -9.30
N GLU A 247 -1.23 -26.31 -8.40
CA GLU A 247 -1.08 -27.72 -8.79
C GLU A 247 -2.36 -28.46 -9.22
N GLN A 248 -3.55 -27.91 -8.98
CA GLN A 248 -4.80 -28.54 -9.42
C GLN A 248 -5.59 -27.73 -10.45
N GLY A 249 -5.03 -26.61 -10.94
CA GLY A 249 -5.66 -25.81 -12.00
C GLY A 249 -7.03 -25.21 -11.67
N GLU A 250 -7.49 -25.30 -10.42
CA GLU A 250 -8.82 -24.85 -10.00
C GLU A 250 -8.91 -23.32 -9.99
N LYS A 251 -9.59 -22.75 -10.99
CA LYS A 251 -9.78 -21.30 -11.19
C LYS A 251 -11.17 -20.80 -10.82
N SER A 252 -12.00 -21.65 -10.20
CA SER A 252 -13.38 -21.29 -9.91
C SER A 252 -13.47 -20.25 -8.78
N ALA A 253 -13.83 -19.02 -9.15
CA ALA A 253 -14.05 -17.91 -8.22
C ALA A 253 -15.02 -18.27 -7.07
N GLY A 254 -16.08 -19.03 -7.39
CA GLY A 254 -17.07 -19.48 -6.39
C GLY A 254 -16.49 -20.48 -5.39
N PHE A 255 -15.63 -21.38 -5.85
CA PHE A 255 -14.93 -22.33 -4.98
C PHE A 255 -13.96 -21.61 -4.04
N LEU A 256 -13.12 -20.71 -4.57
CA LEU A 256 -12.16 -19.92 -3.80
C LEU A 256 -12.84 -19.08 -2.72
N LYS A 257 -14.00 -18.47 -3.03
CA LYS A 257 -14.80 -17.73 -2.06
C LYS A 257 -15.30 -18.62 -0.91
N ARG A 258 -15.86 -19.80 -1.22
CA ARG A 258 -16.35 -20.74 -0.19
C ARG A 258 -15.21 -21.20 0.73
N LEU A 259 -14.05 -21.50 0.15
CA LEU A 259 -12.89 -21.91 0.92
C LEU A 259 -12.36 -20.81 1.83
N ALA A 260 -12.32 -19.56 1.35
CA ALA A 260 -11.94 -18.43 2.18
C ALA A 260 -12.90 -18.27 3.38
N THR A 261 -14.21 -18.38 3.15
CA THR A 261 -15.22 -18.36 4.23
C THR A 261 -15.02 -19.50 5.23
N GLN A 262 -14.79 -20.73 4.74
CA GLN A 262 -14.53 -21.89 5.59
C GLN A 262 -13.29 -21.69 6.48
N ARG A 263 -12.21 -21.12 5.93
CA ARG A 263 -11.00 -20.81 6.71
C ARG A 263 -11.23 -19.72 7.73
N THR A 264 -12.00 -18.69 7.41
CA THR A 264 -12.39 -17.66 8.39
C THR A 264 -13.13 -18.30 9.56
N GLN A 265 -14.04 -19.25 9.30
CA GLN A 265 -14.75 -19.98 10.35
C GLN A 265 -13.81 -20.89 11.17
N GLN A 266 -12.86 -21.58 10.52
CA GLN A 266 -11.90 -22.46 11.20
C GLN A 266 -10.89 -21.69 12.07
N ARG A 267 -10.57 -20.45 11.73
CA ARG A 267 -9.64 -19.59 12.50
C ARG A 267 -10.34 -18.79 13.58
N ASP A 268 -11.67 -18.86 13.64
CA ASP A 268 -12.44 -18.18 14.68
C ASP A 268 -12.34 -18.96 15.98
N ILE A 269 -11.82 -18.31 17.02
CA ILE A 269 -11.79 -18.85 18.38
C ILE A 269 -12.92 -18.13 19.12
N PRO A 270 -14.10 -18.76 19.27
CA PRO A 270 -15.29 -18.07 19.76
C PRO A 270 -15.15 -17.66 21.23
N THR A 271 -14.51 -18.48 22.06
CA THR A 271 -14.30 -18.19 23.48
C THR A 271 -12.93 -18.66 23.96
N LEU A 272 -12.39 -17.95 24.95
CA LEU A 272 -11.25 -18.38 25.77
C LEU A 272 -11.64 -18.35 27.24
N ILE A 273 -10.90 -19.06 28.10
CA ILE A 273 -11.05 -18.98 29.56
C ILE A 273 -9.87 -18.18 30.10
N TYR A 274 -10.14 -17.15 30.89
CA TYR A 274 -9.10 -16.33 31.49
C TYR A 274 -8.28 -17.15 32.52
N PRO A 275 -6.93 -17.15 32.45
CA PRO A 275 -6.10 -18.08 33.22
C PRO A 275 -6.11 -17.85 34.75
N ILE A 276 -6.43 -16.63 35.20
CA ILE A 276 -6.39 -16.26 36.63
C ILE A 276 -7.81 -16.27 37.24
N SER A 277 -8.77 -15.62 36.61
CA SER A 277 -10.15 -15.47 37.11
C SER A 277 -11.09 -16.59 36.67
N THR A 278 -10.67 -17.47 35.74
CA THR A 278 -11.50 -18.53 35.14
C THR A 278 -12.77 -18.03 34.42
N THR A 279 -12.84 -16.73 34.13
CA THR A 279 -13.98 -16.13 33.43
C THR A 279 -13.94 -16.41 31.92
N VAL A 280 -15.11 -16.51 31.30
CA VAL A 280 -15.21 -16.71 29.84
C VAL A 280 -14.96 -15.37 29.11
N CYS A 281 -14.05 -15.40 28.14
CA CYS A 281 -13.67 -14.27 27.30
C CYS A 281 -14.27 -14.44 25.91
N GLU A 282 -15.20 -13.54 25.54
CA GLU A 282 -15.90 -13.58 24.25
C GLU A 282 -15.37 -12.49 23.28
N THR A 283 -14.96 -11.33 23.81
CA THR A 283 -14.45 -10.23 22.99
C THR A 283 -12.98 -10.43 22.62
N THR A 284 -12.54 -9.83 21.50
CA THR A 284 -11.13 -9.87 21.08
C THR A 284 -10.21 -9.26 22.13
N THR A 285 -10.63 -8.16 22.77
CA THR A 285 -9.86 -7.49 23.83
C THR A 285 -9.66 -8.39 25.04
N ASP A 286 -10.72 -9.07 25.50
CA ASP A 286 -10.62 -9.98 26.65
C ASP A 286 -9.76 -11.20 26.31
N LYS A 287 -9.86 -11.71 25.07
CA LYS A 287 -9.03 -12.82 24.57
C LYS A 287 -7.55 -12.44 24.51
N GLN A 288 -7.22 -11.21 24.09
CA GLN A 288 -5.85 -10.69 24.08
C GLN A 288 -5.31 -10.53 25.51
N ALA A 289 -6.12 -9.98 26.43
CA ALA A 289 -5.74 -9.85 27.84
C ALA A 289 -5.50 -11.23 28.49
N ALA A 290 -6.37 -12.20 28.21
CA ALA A 290 -6.22 -13.57 28.69
C ALA A 290 -4.93 -14.23 28.16
N ALA A 291 -4.62 -14.05 26.87
CA ALA A 291 -3.40 -14.56 26.26
C ALA A 291 -2.14 -13.90 26.87
N ALA A 292 -2.16 -12.58 27.05
CA ALA A 292 -1.06 -11.84 27.68
C ALA A 292 -0.81 -12.34 29.10
N ALA A 293 -1.85 -12.45 29.94
CA ALA A 293 -1.73 -12.95 31.31
C ALA A 293 -1.25 -14.41 31.38
N TYR A 294 -1.65 -15.24 30.42
CA TYR A 294 -1.18 -16.62 30.33
C TYR A 294 0.32 -16.69 30.04
N TYR A 295 0.77 -15.98 29.00
CA TYR A 295 2.18 -16.00 28.61
C TYR A 295 3.08 -15.28 29.62
N ASP A 296 2.61 -14.20 30.22
CA ASP A 296 3.30 -13.52 31.31
C ASP A 296 3.58 -14.49 32.46
N ARG A 297 2.57 -15.27 32.88
CA ARG A 297 2.76 -16.33 33.87
C ARG A 297 3.67 -17.47 33.38
N LEU A 298 3.54 -17.90 32.13
CA LEU A 298 4.33 -19.01 31.58
C LEU A 298 5.83 -18.68 31.50
N TYR A 299 6.16 -17.42 31.20
CA TYR A 299 7.53 -16.94 31.05
C TYR A 299 8.04 -16.19 32.29
N THR A 300 7.22 -16.06 33.35
CA THR A 300 7.72 -15.61 34.65
C THR A 300 8.59 -16.72 35.21
N ALA A 301 9.86 -16.41 35.46
CA ALA A 301 10.79 -17.36 36.05
C ALA A 301 10.27 -17.83 37.42
N ASP A 302 10.18 -19.13 37.62
CA ASP A 302 9.99 -19.69 38.95
C ASP A 302 11.16 -19.27 39.86
N ALA A 303 10.88 -19.17 41.16
CA ALA A 303 11.93 -18.88 42.12
C ALA A 303 13.04 -19.95 42.01
N VAL A 304 14.28 -19.49 41.85
CA VAL A 304 15.44 -20.38 41.77
C VAL A 304 15.56 -21.14 43.09
N ASP A 305 15.43 -22.46 43.02
CA ASP A 305 15.65 -23.34 44.18
C ASP A 305 17.15 -23.46 44.46
N ILE A 306 17.63 -22.63 45.38
CA ILE A 306 19.03 -22.57 45.79
C ILE A 306 19.46 -23.89 46.45
N ASP A 307 18.55 -24.61 47.12
CA ASP A 307 18.87 -25.86 47.79
C ASP A 307 19.03 -27.00 46.77
N ALA A 308 18.22 -27.00 45.71
CA ALA A 308 18.42 -27.89 44.57
C ALA A 308 19.75 -27.60 43.85
N ILE A 309 20.10 -26.33 43.62
CA ILE A 309 21.39 -25.95 43.02
C ILE A 309 22.56 -26.46 43.86
N ARG A 310 22.53 -26.25 45.18
CA ARG A 310 23.57 -26.74 46.10
C ARG A 310 23.66 -28.25 46.09
N TYR A 311 22.52 -28.93 46.15
CA TYR A 311 22.47 -30.40 46.10
C TYR A 311 23.15 -30.94 44.85
N PHE A 312 22.86 -30.38 43.66
CA PHE A 312 23.48 -30.82 42.41
C PHE A 312 24.95 -30.40 42.29
N ALA A 313 25.32 -29.21 42.77
CA ALA A 313 26.71 -28.77 42.79
C ALA A 313 27.58 -29.68 43.67
N ASP A 314 27.08 -30.12 44.83
CA ASP A 314 27.78 -31.02 45.74
C ASP A 314 27.92 -32.46 45.19
N GLN A 315 27.21 -32.82 44.11
CA GLN A 315 27.40 -34.10 43.42
C GLN A 315 28.55 -34.08 42.41
N ILE A 316 29.12 -32.91 42.10
CA ILE A 316 30.24 -32.77 41.17
C ILE A 316 31.55 -32.94 41.95
N PRO A 317 32.44 -33.88 41.58
CA PRO A 317 33.72 -34.04 42.26
C PRO A 317 34.57 -32.76 42.15
N ASP A 318 35.21 -32.35 43.26
CA ASP A 318 36.09 -31.16 43.32
C ASP A 318 37.19 -31.14 42.24
N SER A 319 37.58 -32.30 41.71
CA SER A 319 38.55 -32.44 40.63
C SER A 319 38.08 -31.91 39.27
N GLU A 320 36.77 -31.80 39.05
CA GLU A 320 36.17 -31.37 37.77
C GLU A 320 35.68 -29.91 37.79
N HIS A 321 35.55 -29.31 38.98
CA HIS A 321 35.17 -27.92 39.17
C HIS A 321 36.02 -26.91 38.38
N PRO A 322 37.37 -27.02 38.34
CA PRO A 322 38.20 -26.06 37.61
C PRO A 322 37.89 -26.05 36.12
N ALA A 323 37.73 -27.21 35.50
CA ALA A 323 37.46 -27.34 34.06
C ALA A 323 36.06 -26.82 33.68
N LEU A 324 35.07 -26.95 34.57
CA LEU A 324 33.71 -26.43 34.36
C LEU A 324 33.58 -24.92 34.53
N CYS A 325 34.51 -24.30 35.27
CA CYS A 325 34.57 -22.85 35.46
C CYS A 325 35.49 -22.13 34.47
N GLU A 326 36.21 -22.86 33.62
CA GLU A 326 37.04 -22.26 32.57
C GLU A 326 36.18 -21.66 31.45
N PRO A 327 36.57 -20.50 30.89
CA PRO A 327 35.88 -19.92 29.75
C PRO A 327 35.94 -20.85 28.54
N PHE A 328 34.82 -20.99 27.82
CA PHE A 328 34.78 -21.75 26.57
C PHE A 328 35.80 -21.22 25.55
N THR A 329 36.50 -22.11 24.86
CA THR A 329 37.39 -21.75 23.76
C THR A 329 36.63 -21.69 22.43
N LEU A 330 37.20 -21.04 21.41
CA LEU A 330 36.61 -20.98 20.07
C LEU A 330 36.46 -22.37 19.43
N ASP A 331 37.35 -23.31 19.76
CA ASP A 331 37.30 -24.68 19.25
C ASP A 331 36.16 -25.47 19.90
N ASP A 332 35.90 -25.27 21.20
CA ASP A 332 34.74 -25.87 21.89
C ASP A 332 33.42 -25.40 21.30
N LEU A 333 33.35 -24.12 20.92
CA LEU A 333 32.19 -23.50 20.29
C LEU A 333 31.98 -24.03 18.87
N ALA A 334 33.05 -24.22 18.10
CA ALA A 334 32.99 -24.81 16.76
C ALA A 334 32.53 -26.27 16.81
N ASP A 335 33.08 -27.08 17.72
CA ASP A 335 32.69 -28.48 17.92
C ASP A 335 31.22 -28.59 18.37
N ALA A 336 30.77 -27.74 19.29
CA ALA A 336 29.36 -27.68 19.71
C ALA A 336 28.41 -27.33 18.54
N ALA A 337 28.81 -26.40 17.66
CA ALA A 337 28.02 -26.04 16.48
C ALA A 337 27.90 -27.20 15.48
N THR A 338 28.90 -28.08 15.36
CA THR A 338 28.81 -29.27 14.48
C THR A 338 27.81 -30.32 14.98
N ARG A 339 27.52 -30.35 16.28
CA ARG A 339 26.54 -31.27 16.91
C ARG A 339 25.09 -30.83 16.71
N ALA A 340 24.84 -29.61 16.22
CA ALA A 340 23.49 -29.11 15.98
C ALA A 340 22.84 -29.78 14.75
N PRO A 341 21.55 -30.18 14.81
CA PRO A 341 20.87 -30.78 13.68
C PRO A 341 20.76 -29.82 12.49
N LYS A 342 21.21 -30.23 11.31
CA LYS A 342 21.22 -29.40 10.08
C LYS A 342 19.84 -29.03 9.52
N GLN A 343 18.74 -29.47 10.15
CA GLN A 343 17.38 -29.39 9.59
C GLN A 343 16.33 -28.73 10.50
N SER A 344 16.72 -28.06 11.57
CA SER A 344 15.80 -27.29 12.42
C SER A 344 16.24 -25.83 12.55
N SER A 345 15.31 -24.89 12.39
CA SER A 345 15.52 -23.49 12.78
C SER A 345 15.68 -23.41 14.30
N HIS A 346 16.77 -22.82 14.77
CA HIS A 346 17.02 -22.63 16.20
C HIS A 346 15.99 -21.68 16.80
N GLY A 347 15.41 -22.07 17.94
CA GLY A 347 14.56 -21.19 18.75
C GLY A 347 15.38 -20.06 19.39
N ILE A 348 14.69 -18.97 19.72
CA ILE A 348 15.23 -17.71 20.29
C ILE A 348 16.10 -17.90 21.55
N ASP A 349 15.96 -19.03 22.26
CA ASP A 349 16.59 -19.24 23.59
C ASP A 349 17.93 -20.00 23.57
N THR A 350 18.56 -20.18 22.40
CA THR A 350 19.86 -20.88 22.34
C THR A 350 21.02 -19.89 22.19
N THR A 351 22.10 -20.13 22.96
CA THR A 351 23.40 -19.43 22.93
C THR A 351 24.02 -19.25 21.54
N ALA A 352 23.50 -19.95 20.53
CA ALA A 352 23.82 -19.77 19.11
C ALA A 352 23.50 -18.35 18.57
N GLN A 353 22.46 -17.65 19.07
CA GLN A 353 22.11 -16.32 18.54
C GLN A 353 22.99 -15.19 19.10
N LEU A 354 23.48 -15.32 20.34
CA LEU A 354 24.52 -14.43 20.90
C LEU A 354 25.83 -14.54 20.10
N MET A 355 26.12 -15.71 19.52
CA MET A 355 27.28 -15.88 18.63
C MET A 355 27.10 -15.24 17.25
N PHE A 356 25.86 -15.06 16.78
CA PHE A 356 25.60 -14.33 15.53
C PHE A 356 25.69 -12.80 15.68
N SER A 357 25.49 -12.24 16.89
CA SER A 357 25.45 -10.78 17.07
C SER A 357 26.82 -10.12 17.28
N GLN A 358 27.85 -10.88 17.69
CA GLN A 358 29.17 -10.29 18.01
C GLN A 358 30.22 -10.40 16.89
N ASN A 359 29.99 -11.14 15.79
CA ASN A 359 31.06 -11.42 14.81
C ASN A 359 30.68 -11.38 13.32
N MET A 360 29.57 -10.76 12.91
CA MET A 360 29.26 -10.56 11.49
C MET A 360 28.74 -9.15 11.23
N ASP A 361 29.67 -8.21 11.04
CA ASP A 361 29.53 -7.28 9.92
C ASP A 361 29.52 -8.13 8.65
N VAL A 362 28.52 -7.89 7.79
CA VAL A 362 28.33 -8.46 6.45
C VAL A 362 27.41 -9.71 6.38
N LEU A 363 26.25 -9.44 5.75
CA LEU A 363 25.36 -10.32 4.95
C LEU A 363 24.11 -10.95 5.61
N PHE A 364 22.98 -10.50 5.05
CA PHE A 364 21.59 -10.99 5.10
C PHE A 364 20.69 -10.54 6.26
N TRP A 365 19.99 -9.42 6.02
CA TRP A 365 18.62 -9.22 6.49
C TRP A 365 17.70 -9.07 5.28
N GLU A 366 16.69 -9.94 5.21
CA GLU A 366 15.71 -10.04 4.13
C GLU A 366 14.74 -8.85 4.21
N HIS A 367 14.95 -7.85 3.35
CA HIS A 367 14.04 -6.72 3.18
C HIS A 367 12.63 -7.20 2.82
N ARG A 368 11.68 -7.01 3.74
CA ARG A 368 10.30 -6.63 3.39
C ARG A 368 10.00 -5.24 3.95
N CYS A 369 10.68 -4.25 3.40
CA CYS A 369 10.12 -2.90 3.39
C CYS A 369 9.06 -2.86 2.28
N SER A 370 7.81 -2.60 2.64
CA SER A 370 6.73 -2.32 1.69
C SER A 370 6.98 -1.00 0.97
N HIS A 371 7.85 -1.03 -0.03
CA HIS A 371 7.98 0.03 -1.02
C HIS A 371 6.87 -0.17 -2.05
N GLU A 372 5.89 0.73 -2.09
CA GLU A 372 4.96 0.79 -3.22
C GLU A 372 5.53 1.77 -4.25
N HIS A 373 6.05 1.20 -5.34
CA HIS A 373 6.53 1.97 -6.50
C HIS A 373 5.34 2.24 -7.42
N ILE A 374 5.01 3.52 -7.64
CA ILE A 374 3.94 3.91 -8.56
C ILE A 374 4.58 4.46 -9.82
N ASP A 375 4.75 3.59 -10.82
CA ASP A 375 5.14 3.99 -12.17
C ASP A 375 3.91 4.14 -13.05
N VAL A 376 3.78 5.29 -13.70
CA VAL A 376 2.72 5.54 -14.69
C VAL A 376 3.35 6.04 -15.98
N LEU A 377 3.40 5.16 -16.97
CA LEU A 377 3.56 5.58 -18.36
C LEU A 377 2.23 6.24 -18.77
N ILE A 378 2.24 7.55 -19.01
CA ILE A 378 1.03 8.31 -19.37
C ILE A 378 0.73 8.12 -20.85
#